data_AF-A0A5B7CUR4-F1
#
_entry.id   AF-A0A5B7CUR4-F1
#
_cell.length_a   1.000
_cell.length_b   1.000
_cell.length_c   1.000
_cell.angle_alpha   90.00
_cell.angle_beta   90.00
_cell.angle_gamma   90.00
#
_symmetry.space_group_name_H-M   'P 1'
#
loop_
_entity.id
_entity.type
_entity.pdbx_description
1 polymer ?
#
loop_
_entity_poly.entity_id
_entity_poly.type
_entity_poly.pdbx_seq_one_letter_code
_entity_poly.pdbx_strand_id
1 'polypeptide(L)'
;MGKVQQKWPEGVPKTQNVRCVSVDGDADRVMYSFVDGSGQYYMLDGDKIATLVAGYLKELVAGSGLKLNLGLVQTAYANGASTAYITDKLGVPVACVKTGVKHLHHAAQDFDIGVYFEANGHGTVIVSSSARQAIKEAAKAKNAQAEKLAQVLDVINESVGDAISDMFLVETVLHARGWSALDWNAAYTDLPNRQMKVMVADRAVITTTDAERVCVTPAGLQDTINKIVANFPKGRSFVRPSGTEDVVRVYAEASTQENTDSLAVQVACAVYEQAGGVGDRPKPPC
;
A
#
# COMPACT_ATOMS: atom_id res chain seq x y z
N MET A 1 12.40 0.88 9.55
CA MET A 1 11.16 1.33 8.89
C MET A 1 10.14 0.19 8.91
N GLY A 2 8.88 0.40 9.28
CA GLY A 2 7.91 -0.70 9.27
C GLY A 2 6.49 -0.33 9.74
N LYS A 3 5.49 -0.74 8.95
CA LYS A 3 4.04 -0.59 9.23
C LYS A 3 3.55 -1.25 10.53
N VAL A 4 4.42 -2.01 11.21
CA VAL A 4 4.08 -2.78 12.41
C VAL A 4 4.16 -1.94 13.69
N GLN A 5 5.15 -1.05 13.82
CA GLN A 5 5.34 -0.29 15.07
C GLN A 5 4.62 1.06 15.08
N GLN A 6 4.33 1.63 13.90
CA GLN A 6 3.60 2.91 13.70
C GLN A 6 3.93 3.98 14.75
N LYS A 7 5.22 4.18 15.02
CA LYS A 7 5.74 5.16 15.97
C LYS A 7 6.78 6.06 15.33
N TRP A 8 6.97 7.24 15.91
CA TRP A 8 8.02 8.15 15.49
C TRP A 8 9.42 7.50 15.63
N PRO A 9 10.33 7.68 14.66
CA PRO A 9 11.67 7.10 14.71
C PRO A 9 12.48 7.61 15.92
N GLU A 10 13.23 6.70 16.53
CA GLU A 10 14.11 7.02 17.66
C GLU A 10 15.27 7.90 17.20
N GLY A 11 15.66 8.88 18.02
CA GLY A 11 16.77 9.80 17.72
C GLY A 11 16.46 10.92 16.72
N VAL A 12 15.26 10.96 16.13
CA VAL A 12 14.86 12.04 15.20
C VAL A 12 14.09 13.13 15.94
N PRO A 13 14.50 14.42 15.84
CA PRO A 13 13.77 15.52 16.44
C PRO A 13 12.31 15.57 15.96
N LYS A 14 11.37 15.76 16.89
CA LYS A 14 9.95 15.92 16.58
C LYS A 14 9.63 17.39 16.37
N THR A 15 9.24 17.76 15.16
CA THR A 15 8.70 19.08 14.85
C THR A 15 7.29 18.92 14.30
N GLN A 16 6.34 19.63 14.92
CA GLN A 16 4.94 19.57 14.52
C GLN A 16 4.75 20.04 13.08
N ASN A 17 3.87 19.36 12.36
CA ASN A 17 3.49 19.62 10.97
C ASN A 17 4.65 19.58 9.96
N VAL A 18 5.78 19.00 10.33
CA VAL A 18 6.93 18.77 9.44
C VAL A 18 6.93 17.31 8.99
N ARG A 19 6.99 17.07 7.67
CA ARG A 19 7.18 15.72 7.12
C ARG A 19 8.56 15.20 7.48
N CYS A 20 8.61 13.94 7.86
CA CYS A 20 9.81 13.14 7.96
C CYS A 20 9.74 12.04 6.91
N VAL A 21 10.85 11.81 6.22
CA VAL A 21 11.03 10.70 5.29
C VAL A 21 11.95 9.69 5.95
N SER A 22 11.52 8.44 6.00
CA SER A 22 12.39 7.32 6.31
C SER A 22 12.74 6.61 5.01
N VAL A 23 13.94 6.03 4.97
CA VAL A 23 14.39 5.06 3.96
C VAL A 23 14.86 3.80 4.68
N ASP A 24 14.82 2.65 4.03
CA ASP A 24 15.37 1.41 4.59
C ASP A 24 16.87 1.25 4.28
N GLY A 25 17.46 0.11 4.66
CA GLY A 25 18.91 -0.07 4.73
C GLY A 25 19.62 -0.03 3.37
N ASP A 26 18.95 -0.49 2.33
CA ASP A 26 19.40 -0.51 0.93
C ASP A 26 18.66 0.50 0.04
N ALA A 27 17.77 1.32 0.63
CA ALA A 27 17.06 2.41 -0.02
C ALA A 27 16.14 1.99 -1.18
N ASP A 28 15.51 0.82 -1.07
CA ASP A 28 14.47 0.35 -2.00
C ASP A 28 13.04 0.66 -1.52
N ARG A 29 12.90 1.17 -0.29
CA ARG A 29 11.63 1.57 0.31
C ARG A 29 11.66 2.98 0.89
N VAL A 30 10.55 3.69 0.69
CA VAL A 30 10.31 5.00 1.29
C VAL A 30 9.00 5.00 2.09
N MET A 31 9.00 5.69 3.23
CA MET A 31 7.78 6.01 3.97
C MET A 31 7.85 7.43 4.49
N TYR A 32 6.71 8.09 4.46
CA TYR A 32 6.54 9.40 5.04
C TYR A 32 5.85 9.32 6.40
N SER A 33 6.08 10.30 7.24
CA SER A 33 5.34 10.48 8.49
C SER A 33 5.37 11.93 8.94
N PHE A 34 4.47 12.31 9.84
CA PHE A 34 4.50 13.60 10.52
C PHE A 34 3.80 13.48 11.87
N VAL A 35 3.99 14.47 12.72
CA VAL A 35 3.19 14.69 13.93
C VAL A 35 2.37 15.95 13.75
N ASP A 36 1.07 15.91 14.05
CA ASP A 36 0.23 17.10 13.93
C ASP A 36 0.42 18.09 15.11
N GLY A 37 -0.35 19.19 15.10
CA GLY A 37 -0.33 20.19 16.17
C GLY A 37 -0.77 19.67 17.55
N SER A 38 -1.47 18.53 17.62
CA SER A 38 -1.83 17.85 18.87
C SER A 38 -0.75 16.88 19.36
N GLY A 39 0.27 16.63 18.55
CA GLY A 39 1.32 15.64 18.82
C GLY A 39 0.95 14.22 18.39
N GLN A 40 -0.18 14.03 17.70
CA GLN A 40 -0.58 12.74 17.15
C GLN A 40 0.32 12.37 15.96
N TYR A 41 0.81 11.13 15.95
CA TYR A 41 1.62 10.58 14.86
C TYR A 41 0.74 10.08 13.72
N TYR A 42 1.16 10.36 12.48
CA TYR A 42 0.56 9.83 11.26
C TYR A 42 1.65 9.24 10.38
N MET A 43 1.39 8.03 9.88
CA MET A 43 2.21 7.36 8.89
C MET A 43 1.57 7.55 7.51
N LEU A 44 2.40 7.81 6.51
CA LEU A 44 2.03 7.95 5.11
C LEU A 44 2.81 6.89 4.33
N ASP A 45 2.22 5.70 4.25
CA ASP A 45 2.85 4.49 3.72
C ASP A 45 2.80 4.41 2.18
N GLY A 46 3.20 3.26 1.62
CA GLY A 46 3.20 3.06 0.17
C GLY A 46 1.84 3.27 -0.50
N ASP A 47 0.71 2.97 0.17
CA ASP A 47 -0.61 3.23 -0.39
C ASP A 47 -0.89 4.74 -0.49
N LYS A 48 -0.46 5.51 0.52
CA LYS A 48 -0.53 6.98 0.48
C LYS A 48 0.30 7.56 -0.66
N ILE A 49 1.47 6.98 -0.94
CA ILE A 49 2.32 7.38 -2.07
C ILE A 49 1.64 7.04 -3.39
N ALA A 50 1.18 5.80 -3.56
CA ALA A 50 0.52 5.35 -4.78
C ALA A 50 -0.71 6.20 -5.12
N THR A 51 -1.56 6.51 -4.13
CA THR A 51 -2.75 7.33 -4.33
C THR A 51 -2.44 8.79 -4.67
N LEU A 52 -1.39 9.36 -4.06
CA LEU A 52 -0.90 10.71 -4.37
C LEU A 52 -0.40 10.78 -5.82
N VAL A 53 0.47 9.85 -6.20
CA VAL A 53 1.10 9.79 -7.52
C VAL A 53 0.06 9.50 -8.60
N ALA A 54 -0.79 8.48 -8.42
CA ALA A 54 -1.82 8.14 -9.41
C ALA A 54 -2.82 9.28 -9.60
N GLY A 55 -3.20 9.99 -8.54
CA GLY A 55 -4.07 11.16 -8.63
C GLY A 55 -3.44 12.26 -9.49
N TYR A 56 -2.16 12.57 -9.27
CA TYR A 56 -1.47 13.61 -10.01
C TYR A 56 -1.22 13.24 -11.47
N LEU A 57 -0.77 12.00 -11.72
CA LEU A 57 -0.60 11.51 -13.09
C LEU A 57 -1.93 11.50 -13.86
N LYS A 58 -3.05 11.15 -13.20
CA LYS A 58 -4.38 11.24 -13.81
C LYS A 58 -4.75 12.67 -14.21
N GLU A 59 -4.48 13.65 -13.35
CA GLU A 59 -4.72 15.07 -13.66
C GLU A 59 -3.89 15.54 -14.86
N LEU A 60 -2.61 15.14 -14.94
CA LEU A 60 -1.74 15.48 -16.07
C LEU A 60 -2.18 14.81 -17.37
N VAL A 61 -2.54 13.52 -17.33
CA VAL A 61 -3.06 12.80 -18.49
C VAL A 61 -4.35 13.46 -18.99
N ALA A 62 -5.31 13.72 -18.10
CA ALA A 62 -6.56 14.38 -18.45
C ALA A 62 -6.33 15.79 -19.02
N GLY A 63 -5.47 16.58 -18.37
CA GLY A 63 -5.14 17.94 -18.80
C GLY A 63 -4.37 17.99 -20.12
N SER A 64 -3.66 16.92 -20.48
CA SER A 64 -2.99 16.80 -21.77
C SER A 64 -3.94 16.45 -22.93
N GLY A 65 -5.13 15.92 -22.62
CA GLY A 65 -6.06 15.39 -23.62
C GLY A 65 -5.64 14.04 -24.22
N LEU A 66 -4.55 13.44 -23.74
CA LEU A 66 -4.12 12.11 -24.14
C LEU A 66 -5.09 11.04 -23.60
N LYS A 67 -5.35 10.01 -24.39
CA LYS A 67 -6.17 8.86 -24.02
C LYS A 67 -5.28 7.71 -23.59
N LEU A 68 -4.75 7.79 -22.37
CA LEU A 68 -3.89 6.76 -21.78
C LEU A 68 -4.63 6.04 -20.66
N ASN A 69 -4.53 4.71 -20.64
CA ASN A 69 -5.08 3.90 -19.57
C ASN A 69 -4.12 3.89 -18.36
N LEU A 70 -4.44 4.66 -17.33
CA LEU A 70 -3.72 4.64 -16.06
C LEU A 70 -4.35 3.64 -15.12
N GLY A 71 -3.55 2.75 -14.53
CA GLY A 71 -3.99 1.81 -13.50
C GLY A 71 -3.11 1.83 -12.26
N LEU A 72 -3.65 1.27 -11.18
CA LEU A 72 -2.93 1.12 -9.91
C LEU A 72 -2.96 -0.35 -9.46
N VAL A 73 -1.81 -0.90 -9.10
CA VAL A 73 -1.67 -2.28 -8.63
C VAL A 73 -1.34 -2.30 -7.14
N GLN A 74 -2.15 -3.02 -6.36
CA GLN A 74 -1.98 -3.21 -4.93
C GLN A 74 -1.83 -4.70 -4.58
N THR A 75 -1.45 -4.97 -3.34
CA THR A 75 -1.56 -6.30 -2.72
C THR A 75 -2.72 -6.32 -1.72
N ALA A 76 -3.02 -7.50 -1.19
CA ALA A 76 -4.02 -7.63 -0.13
C ALA A 76 -3.71 -6.81 1.13
N TYR A 77 -2.45 -6.40 1.37
CA TYR A 77 -2.05 -5.58 2.51
C TYR A 77 -2.43 -4.11 2.41
N ALA A 78 -2.87 -3.66 1.24
CA ALA A 78 -3.34 -2.30 1.07
C ALA A 78 -4.53 -2.03 1.98
N ASN A 79 -4.60 -0.83 2.57
CA ASN A 79 -5.76 -0.46 3.39
C ASN A 79 -7.01 -0.35 2.50
N GLY A 80 -8.14 -0.91 2.93
CA GLY A 80 -9.38 -0.89 2.15
C GLY A 80 -9.87 0.53 1.84
N ALA A 81 -9.56 1.52 2.69
CA ALA A 81 -9.86 2.92 2.42
C ALA A 81 -9.04 3.49 1.25
N SER A 82 -7.80 3.04 1.05
CA SER A 82 -6.98 3.44 -0.10
C SER A 82 -7.59 2.93 -1.41
N THR A 83 -7.97 1.65 -1.46
CA THR A 83 -8.63 1.04 -2.63
C THR A 83 -9.95 1.73 -2.96
N ALA A 84 -10.76 2.05 -1.94
CA ALA A 84 -12.00 2.80 -2.10
C ALA A 84 -11.74 4.22 -2.63
N TYR A 85 -10.75 4.93 -2.09
CA TYR A 85 -10.39 6.27 -2.58
C TYR A 85 -9.96 6.25 -4.05
N ILE A 86 -9.11 5.30 -4.45
CA ILE A 86 -8.64 5.17 -5.84
C ILE A 86 -9.82 4.89 -6.78
N THR A 87 -10.69 3.96 -6.41
CA THR A 87 -11.81 3.54 -7.27
C THR A 87 -12.90 4.61 -7.32
N ASP A 88 -13.35 5.10 -6.16
CA ASP A 88 -14.57 5.91 -6.06
C ASP A 88 -14.31 7.40 -6.23
N LYS A 89 -13.12 7.89 -5.85
CA LYS A 89 -12.75 9.32 -5.94
C LYS A 89 -11.83 9.60 -7.10
N LEU A 90 -10.76 8.83 -7.24
CA LEU A 90 -9.85 9.02 -8.36
C LEU A 90 -10.41 8.42 -9.64
N GLY A 91 -11.30 7.43 -9.61
CA GLY A 91 -11.81 6.75 -10.81
C GLY A 91 -10.68 6.09 -11.61
N VAL A 92 -9.74 5.46 -10.91
CA VAL A 92 -8.61 4.72 -11.49
C VAL A 92 -8.85 3.23 -11.27
N PRO A 93 -8.73 2.36 -12.30
CA PRO A 93 -8.80 0.92 -12.14
C PRO A 93 -7.75 0.40 -11.15
N VAL A 94 -8.16 -0.47 -10.23
CA VAL A 94 -7.26 -1.11 -9.26
C VAL A 94 -7.18 -2.62 -9.52
N ALA A 95 -5.97 -3.13 -9.68
CA ALA A 95 -5.68 -4.56 -9.70
C ALA A 95 -5.11 -5.01 -8.35
N CYS A 96 -5.52 -6.18 -7.86
CA CYS A 96 -4.94 -6.79 -6.66
C CYS A 96 -4.18 -8.06 -7.04
N VAL A 97 -2.91 -8.15 -6.62
CA VAL A 97 -2.03 -9.28 -6.93
C VAL A 97 -1.39 -9.85 -5.67
N LYS A 98 -0.71 -10.98 -5.83
CA LYS A 98 0.09 -11.59 -4.75
C LYS A 98 1.18 -10.62 -4.27
N THR A 99 1.57 -10.76 -3.01
CA THR A 99 2.68 -10.01 -2.41
C THR A 99 3.98 -10.26 -3.18
N GLY A 100 4.81 -9.23 -3.33
CA GLY A 100 6.09 -9.30 -3.99
C GLY A 100 6.11 -8.55 -5.32
N VAL A 101 7.10 -7.66 -5.45
CA VAL A 101 7.27 -6.68 -6.54
C VAL A 101 7.18 -7.28 -7.95
N LYS A 102 7.62 -8.53 -8.13
CA LYS A 102 7.49 -9.25 -9.41
C LYS A 102 6.04 -9.34 -9.89
N HIS A 103 5.11 -9.62 -8.98
CA HIS A 103 3.70 -9.73 -9.32
C HIS A 103 3.07 -8.36 -9.58
N LEU A 104 3.44 -7.36 -8.79
CA LEU A 104 2.98 -5.98 -8.98
C LEU A 104 3.45 -5.43 -10.33
N HIS A 105 4.75 -5.57 -10.62
CA HIS A 105 5.36 -5.11 -11.86
C HIS A 105 4.71 -5.76 -13.09
N HIS A 106 4.51 -7.08 -13.09
CA HIS A 106 3.87 -7.77 -14.21
C HIS A 106 2.45 -7.26 -14.45
N ALA A 107 1.63 -7.08 -13.40
CA ALA A 107 0.26 -6.57 -13.59
C ALA A 107 0.24 -5.08 -13.97
N ALA A 108 1.24 -4.30 -13.57
CA ALA A 108 1.35 -2.90 -13.95
C ALA A 108 1.60 -2.73 -15.46
N GLN A 109 2.16 -3.74 -16.14
CA GLN A 109 2.43 -3.72 -17.58
C GLN A 109 1.15 -3.79 -18.44
N ASP A 110 0.00 -4.16 -17.86
CA ASP A 110 -1.29 -4.18 -18.55
C ASP A 110 -1.87 -2.75 -18.76
N PHE A 111 -1.20 -1.73 -18.24
CA PHE A 111 -1.60 -0.32 -18.33
C PHE A 111 -0.61 0.49 -19.19
N ASP A 112 -1.09 1.61 -19.74
CA ASP A 112 -0.21 2.60 -20.38
C ASP A 112 0.70 3.27 -19.34
N ILE A 113 0.15 3.52 -18.16
CA ILE A 113 0.84 4.01 -16.97
C ILE A 113 0.40 3.15 -15.79
N GLY A 114 1.27 2.28 -15.32
CA GLY A 114 1.01 1.39 -14.19
C GLY A 114 1.70 1.88 -12.93
N VAL A 115 0.93 2.34 -11.94
CA VAL A 115 1.44 2.73 -10.62
C VAL A 115 1.36 1.51 -9.70
N TYR A 116 2.45 1.16 -9.01
CA TYR A 116 2.39 0.09 -8.01
C TYR A 116 3.25 0.39 -6.79
N PHE A 117 2.67 0.24 -5.61
CA PHE A 117 3.40 0.26 -4.34
C PHE A 117 2.82 -0.80 -3.42
N GLU A 118 3.70 -1.47 -2.68
CA GLU A 118 3.31 -2.19 -1.49
C GLU A 118 3.24 -1.24 -0.31
N ALA A 119 2.34 -1.51 0.64
CA ALA A 119 2.21 -0.72 1.87
C ALA A 119 3.49 -0.61 2.71
N ASN A 120 4.51 -1.43 2.43
CA ASN A 120 5.82 -1.35 3.08
C ASN A 120 6.73 -0.23 2.50
N GLY A 121 6.29 0.48 1.46
CA GLY A 121 7.04 1.57 0.82
C GLY A 121 7.81 1.18 -0.44
N HIS A 122 7.79 -0.09 -0.86
CA HIS A 122 8.45 -0.52 -2.10
C HIS A 122 7.49 -0.34 -3.26
N GLY A 123 7.88 0.42 -4.28
CA GLY A 123 7.07 0.59 -5.48
C GLY A 123 7.74 1.47 -6.51
N THR A 124 7.05 1.68 -7.63
CA THR A 124 7.42 2.66 -8.66
C THR A 124 6.24 2.84 -9.63
N VAL A 125 6.44 3.58 -10.71
CA VAL A 125 5.53 3.70 -11.85
C VAL A 125 6.26 3.17 -13.08
N ILE A 126 5.53 2.46 -13.95
CA ILE A 126 6.06 2.04 -15.26
C ILE A 126 5.19 2.59 -16.38
N VAL A 127 5.81 2.88 -17.52
CA VAL A 127 5.13 3.49 -18.66
C VAL A 127 5.39 2.71 -19.94
N SER A 128 4.31 2.33 -20.63
CA SER A 128 4.39 1.60 -21.90
C SER A 128 5.14 2.41 -22.96
N SER A 129 5.82 1.72 -23.90
CA SER A 129 6.59 2.42 -24.94
C SER A 129 5.70 3.30 -25.81
N SER A 130 4.47 2.86 -26.11
CA SER A 130 3.47 3.64 -26.85
C SER A 130 3.03 4.89 -26.08
N ALA A 131 2.74 4.76 -24.79
CA ALA A 131 2.38 5.90 -23.95
C ALA A 131 3.52 6.93 -23.88
N ARG A 132 4.75 6.48 -23.68
CA ARG A 132 5.92 7.36 -23.67
C ARG A 132 6.08 8.13 -24.97
N GLN A 133 5.88 7.46 -26.11
CA GLN A 133 5.94 8.12 -27.41
C GLN A 133 4.86 9.19 -27.54
N ALA A 134 3.61 8.86 -27.21
CA ALA A 134 2.48 9.80 -27.28
C ALA A 134 2.70 11.02 -26.37
N ILE A 135 3.21 10.81 -25.16
CA ILE A 135 3.55 11.89 -24.21
C ILE A 135 4.64 12.79 -24.79
N LYS A 136 5.72 12.21 -25.33
CA LYS A 136 6.82 12.97 -25.95
C LYS A 136 6.38 13.76 -27.17
N GLU A 137 5.50 13.21 -28.00
CA GLU A 137 4.96 13.89 -29.18
C GLU A 137 4.06 15.08 -28.77
N ALA A 138 3.17 14.88 -27.80
CA ALA A 138 2.34 15.95 -27.26
C ALA A 138 3.19 17.04 -26.59
N ALA A 139 4.25 16.67 -25.85
CA ALA A 139 5.18 17.63 -25.26
C ALA A 139 5.91 18.46 -26.34
N LYS A 140 6.40 17.83 -27.41
CA LYS A 140 7.00 18.54 -28.56
C LYS A 140 6.03 19.50 -29.24
N ALA A 141 4.75 19.14 -29.27
CA ALA A 141 3.66 20.00 -29.75
C ALA A 141 3.25 21.10 -28.75
N LYS A 142 4.07 21.37 -27.71
CA LYS A 142 3.88 22.42 -26.70
C LYS A 142 2.63 22.25 -25.85
N ASN A 143 2.20 21.01 -25.63
CA ASN A 143 1.20 20.70 -24.62
C ASN A 143 1.84 20.76 -23.22
N ALA A 144 1.54 21.82 -22.47
CA ALA A 144 2.15 22.07 -21.16
C ALA A 144 1.93 20.93 -20.14
N GLN A 145 0.81 20.22 -20.20
CA GLN A 145 0.53 19.10 -19.28
C GLN A 145 1.31 17.84 -19.68
N ALA A 146 1.47 17.60 -20.99
CA ALA A 146 2.34 16.53 -21.47
C ALA A 146 3.83 16.82 -21.19
N GLU A 147 4.27 18.08 -21.29
CA GLU A 147 5.63 18.49 -20.90
C GLU A 147 5.88 18.19 -19.42
N LYS A 148 4.95 18.56 -18.53
CA LYS A 148 5.03 18.22 -17.09
C LYS A 148 5.00 16.72 -16.85
N LEU A 149 4.10 16.00 -17.52
CA LEU A 149 4.00 14.54 -17.41
C LEU A 149 5.32 13.88 -17.81
N ALA A 150 5.93 14.31 -18.91
CA ALA A 150 7.23 13.81 -19.33
C ALA A 150 8.31 14.05 -18.26
N GLN A 151 8.38 15.26 -17.71
CA GLN A 151 9.35 15.62 -16.67
C GLN A 151 9.16 14.82 -15.38
N VAL A 152 7.91 14.62 -14.95
CA VAL A 152 7.59 13.82 -13.77
C VAL A 152 8.02 12.38 -13.99
N LEU A 153 7.75 11.81 -15.16
CA LEU A 153 8.15 10.44 -15.50
C LEU A 153 9.67 10.26 -15.60
N ASP A 154 10.42 11.30 -16.00
CA ASP A 154 11.89 11.25 -16.04
C ASP A 154 12.53 11.21 -14.63
N VAL A 155 11.80 11.55 -13.56
CA VAL A 155 12.26 11.40 -12.17
C VAL A 155 12.17 9.94 -11.70
N ILE A 156 11.30 9.14 -12.32
CA ILE A 156 10.90 7.82 -11.83
C ILE A 156 11.90 6.75 -12.29
N ASN A 157 12.34 5.91 -11.35
CA ASN A 157 13.10 4.71 -11.67
C ASN A 157 12.16 3.55 -12.03
N GLU A 158 12.00 3.27 -13.32
CA GLU A 158 11.08 2.23 -13.79
C GLU A 158 11.60 0.78 -13.63
N SER A 159 12.85 0.61 -13.18
CA SER A 159 13.50 -0.72 -13.13
C SER A 159 13.20 -1.48 -11.83
N VAL A 160 13.21 -0.79 -10.70
CA VAL A 160 13.00 -1.33 -9.34
C VAL A 160 12.61 -0.19 -8.41
N GLY A 161 12.06 -0.50 -7.23
CA GLY A 161 11.81 0.50 -6.21
C GLY A 161 13.09 1.26 -5.84
N ASP A 162 12.96 2.59 -5.77
CA ASP A 162 14.07 3.51 -5.53
C ASP A 162 13.57 4.61 -4.59
N ALA A 163 13.93 4.49 -3.32
CA ALA A 163 13.40 5.36 -2.27
C ALA A 163 13.74 6.84 -2.50
N ILE A 164 14.85 7.13 -3.19
CA ILE A 164 15.29 8.50 -3.47
C ILE A 164 14.49 9.08 -4.63
N SER A 165 14.31 8.30 -5.70
CA SER A 165 13.44 8.65 -6.83
C SER A 165 12.00 8.88 -6.35
N ASP A 166 11.47 7.98 -5.53
CA ASP A 166 10.12 8.09 -4.96
C ASP A 166 9.97 9.30 -4.03
N MET A 167 10.99 9.62 -3.22
CA MET A 167 11.01 10.83 -2.41
C MET A 167 10.92 12.10 -3.29
N PHE A 168 11.73 12.19 -4.36
CA PHE A 168 11.67 13.34 -5.27
C PHE A 168 10.33 13.43 -6.01
N LEU A 169 9.76 12.28 -6.38
CA LEU A 169 8.44 12.20 -6.99
C LEU A 169 7.36 12.75 -6.03
N VAL A 170 7.35 12.28 -4.78
CA VAL A 170 6.41 12.76 -3.75
C VAL A 170 6.56 14.25 -3.50
N GLU A 171 7.78 14.75 -3.28
CA GLU A 171 8.01 16.18 -3.04
C GLU A 171 7.62 17.04 -4.26
N THR A 172 7.84 16.55 -5.48
CA THR A 172 7.40 17.22 -6.71
C THR A 172 5.88 17.32 -6.77
N VAL A 173 5.16 16.22 -6.49
CA VAL A 173 3.70 16.20 -6.52
C VAL A 173 3.11 17.10 -5.43
N LEU A 174 3.62 17.02 -4.20
CA LEU A 174 3.16 17.87 -3.09
C LEU A 174 3.40 19.34 -3.38
N HIS A 175 4.58 19.69 -3.91
CA HIS A 175 4.89 21.06 -4.30
C HIS A 175 3.95 21.56 -5.41
N ALA A 176 3.73 20.76 -6.45
CA ALA A 176 2.84 21.12 -7.57
C ALA A 176 1.38 21.33 -7.12
N ARG A 177 0.93 20.60 -6.10
CA ARG A 177 -0.41 20.73 -5.50
C ARG A 177 -0.51 21.81 -4.42
N GLY A 178 0.62 22.31 -3.92
CA GLY A 178 0.67 23.15 -2.72
C GLY A 178 0.17 22.42 -1.47
N TRP A 179 0.31 21.09 -1.41
CA TRP A 179 -0.21 20.27 -0.31
C TRP A 179 0.80 20.16 0.84
N SER A 180 0.31 20.37 2.05
CA SER A 180 1.02 20.01 3.28
C SER A 180 0.91 18.50 3.56
N ALA A 181 1.63 18.03 4.60
CA ALA A 181 1.47 16.66 5.10
C ALA A 181 0.03 16.37 5.54
N LEU A 182 -0.63 17.37 6.14
CA LEU A 182 -2.00 17.30 6.60
C LEU A 182 -2.97 17.17 5.43
N ASP A 183 -2.79 17.96 4.38
CA ASP A 183 -3.64 17.91 3.18
C ASP A 183 -3.54 16.55 2.49
N TRP A 184 -2.31 16.04 2.33
CA TRP A 184 -2.10 14.71 1.76
C TRP A 184 -2.73 13.62 2.64
N ASN A 185 -2.54 13.67 3.96
CA ASN A 185 -3.14 12.72 4.87
C ASN A 185 -4.67 12.75 4.79
N ALA A 186 -5.27 13.94 4.68
CA ALA A 186 -6.71 14.16 4.64
C ALA A 186 -7.39 13.71 3.34
N ALA A 187 -6.64 13.32 2.30
CA ALA A 187 -7.21 12.80 1.04
C ALA A 187 -8.16 11.62 1.28
N TYR A 188 -7.83 10.74 2.24
CA TYR A 188 -8.71 9.69 2.76
C TYR A 188 -8.24 9.24 4.14
N THR A 189 -9.14 8.68 4.94
CA THR A 189 -8.79 8.14 6.26
C THR A 189 -8.68 6.63 6.19
N ASP A 190 -7.52 6.10 6.57
CA ASP A 190 -7.31 4.65 6.70
C ASP A 190 -8.31 4.03 7.67
N LEU A 191 -8.74 2.81 7.38
CA LEU A 191 -9.32 1.96 8.41
C LEU A 191 -8.24 1.62 9.44
N PRO A 192 -8.56 1.62 10.74
CA PRO A 192 -7.72 0.96 11.73
C PRO A 192 -7.34 -0.43 11.22
N ASN A 193 -6.05 -0.76 11.27
CA ASN A 193 -5.52 -2.01 10.74
C ASN A 193 -4.44 -2.60 11.65
N ARG A 194 -4.32 -3.93 11.62
CA ARG A 194 -3.38 -4.70 12.45
C ARG A 194 -2.74 -5.80 11.64
N GLN A 195 -1.45 -6.01 11.88
CA GLN A 195 -0.72 -7.18 11.40
C GLN A 195 -0.24 -7.99 12.59
N MET A 196 -0.59 -9.28 12.60
CA MET A 196 -0.12 -10.24 13.60
C MET A 196 0.69 -11.34 12.93
N LYS A 197 1.59 -11.94 13.71
CA LYS A 197 2.43 -13.07 13.32
C LYS A 197 2.06 -14.26 14.20
N VAL A 198 1.69 -15.37 13.58
CA VAL A 198 1.41 -16.64 14.27
C VAL A 198 2.52 -17.61 13.92
N MET A 199 3.23 -18.13 14.92
CA MET A 199 4.21 -19.19 14.70
C MET A 199 3.49 -20.50 14.47
N VAL A 200 3.92 -21.27 13.48
CA VAL A 200 3.33 -22.56 13.11
C VAL A 200 4.44 -23.60 12.98
N ALA A 201 4.12 -24.87 13.20
CA ALA A 201 5.09 -25.95 13.07
C ALA A 201 5.57 -26.11 11.61
N ASP A 202 4.67 -25.91 10.65
CA ASP A 202 4.96 -25.92 9.22
C ASP A 202 4.07 -24.90 8.50
N ARG A 203 4.68 -23.88 7.90
CA ARG A 203 3.94 -22.86 7.15
C ARG A 203 3.30 -23.38 5.86
N ALA A 204 3.80 -24.48 5.29
CA ALA A 204 3.30 -25.04 4.05
C ALA A 204 1.88 -25.63 4.19
N VAL A 205 1.41 -25.83 5.42
CA VAL A 205 0.02 -26.19 5.70
C VAL A 205 -0.96 -25.14 5.19
N ILE A 206 -0.54 -23.87 5.11
CA ILE A 206 -1.35 -22.79 4.57
C ILE A 206 -1.05 -22.57 3.09
N THR A 207 -2.06 -22.78 2.26
CA THR A 207 -2.06 -22.39 0.85
C THR A 207 -3.17 -21.38 0.60
N THR A 208 -2.98 -20.50 -0.38
CA THR A 208 -3.90 -19.41 -0.68
C THR A 208 -4.18 -19.27 -2.17
N THR A 209 -5.31 -18.64 -2.49
CA THR A 209 -5.73 -18.25 -3.84
C THR A 209 -6.21 -16.80 -3.83
N ASP A 210 -6.64 -16.30 -4.99
CA ASP A 210 -7.22 -14.96 -5.17
C ASP A 210 -6.34 -13.83 -4.59
N ALA A 211 -5.15 -13.64 -5.18
CA ALA A 211 -4.16 -12.67 -4.69
C ALA A 211 -3.79 -12.85 -3.20
N GLU A 212 -3.75 -14.10 -2.73
CA GLU A 212 -3.50 -14.48 -1.33
C GLU A 212 -4.57 -14.02 -0.33
N ARG A 213 -5.76 -13.63 -0.80
CA ARG A 213 -6.87 -13.19 0.05
C ARG A 213 -7.70 -14.34 0.62
N VAL A 214 -7.69 -15.49 -0.06
CA VAL A 214 -8.49 -16.66 0.30
C VAL A 214 -7.59 -17.81 0.67
N CYS A 215 -7.71 -18.29 1.91
CA CYS A 215 -7.09 -19.51 2.40
C CYS A 215 -7.79 -20.75 1.80
N VAL A 216 -7.00 -21.65 1.21
CA VAL A 216 -7.48 -22.90 0.61
C VAL A 216 -7.24 -24.07 1.56
N THR A 217 -6.06 -24.10 2.18
CA THR A 217 -5.71 -25.07 3.22
C THR A 217 -5.21 -24.35 4.47
N PRO A 218 -5.45 -24.91 5.68
CA PRO A 218 -6.27 -26.10 5.95
C PRO A 218 -7.76 -25.87 5.66
N ALA A 219 -8.46 -26.95 5.27
CA ALA A 219 -9.89 -26.87 4.98
C ALA A 219 -10.68 -26.39 6.20
N GLY A 220 -11.65 -25.50 5.98
CA GLY A 220 -12.47 -24.90 7.04
C GLY A 220 -11.91 -23.60 7.64
N LEU A 221 -10.60 -23.33 7.54
CA LEU A 221 -10.02 -22.11 8.11
C LEU A 221 -10.58 -20.85 7.48
N GLN A 222 -10.75 -20.81 6.15
CA GLN A 222 -11.38 -19.66 5.50
C GLN A 222 -12.83 -19.45 5.92
N ASP A 223 -13.60 -20.52 6.14
CA ASP A 223 -14.98 -20.41 6.62
C ASP A 223 -15.02 -19.83 8.04
N THR A 224 -14.07 -20.24 8.90
CA THR A 224 -13.90 -19.63 10.22
C THR A 224 -13.55 -18.15 10.10
N ILE A 225 -12.61 -17.77 9.23
CA ILE A 225 -12.25 -16.36 8.99
C ILE A 225 -13.46 -15.56 8.55
N ASN A 226 -14.22 -16.06 7.57
CA ASN A 226 -15.43 -15.39 7.06
C ASN A 226 -16.47 -15.17 8.17
N LYS A 227 -16.70 -16.18 9.03
CA LYS A 227 -17.61 -16.08 10.17
C LYS A 227 -17.15 -15.05 11.20
N ILE A 228 -15.85 -14.98 11.48
CA ILE A 228 -15.30 -13.98 12.40
C ILE A 228 -15.48 -12.58 11.80
N VAL A 229 -15.03 -12.37 10.56
CA VAL A 229 -15.07 -11.08 9.84
C VAL A 229 -16.48 -10.50 9.77
N ALA A 230 -17.51 -11.33 9.54
CA ALA A 230 -18.90 -10.90 9.45
C ALA A 230 -19.44 -10.18 10.70
N ASN A 231 -18.80 -10.36 11.87
CA ASN A 231 -19.19 -9.70 13.12
C ASN A 231 -18.64 -8.27 13.25
N PHE A 232 -17.78 -7.82 12.32
CA PHE A 232 -17.09 -6.53 12.42
C PHE A 232 -17.49 -5.60 11.27
N PRO A 233 -18.03 -4.40 11.56
CA PRO A 233 -18.32 -3.41 10.53
C PRO A 233 -17.06 -3.01 9.76
N LYS A 234 -17.15 -2.99 8.43
CA LYS A 234 -15.99 -2.84 7.52
C LYS A 234 -14.86 -3.84 7.77
N GLY A 235 -15.19 -4.99 8.38
CA GLY A 235 -14.24 -6.03 8.69
C GLY A 235 -13.66 -6.64 7.42
N ARG A 236 -12.34 -6.72 7.36
CA ARG A 236 -11.62 -7.53 6.37
C ARG A 236 -10.41 -8.16 7.05
N SER A 237 -10.22 -9.45 6.82
CA SER A 237 -9.05 -10.17 7.30
C SER A 237 -8.65 -11.27 6.33
N PHE A 238 -7.35 -11.52 6.21
CA PHE A 238 -6.81 -12.63 5.45
C PHE A 238 -5.54 -13.15 6.12
N VAL A 239 -5.15 -14.36 5.73
CA VAL A 239 -3.99 -15.05 6.27
C VAL A 239 -3.12 -15.57 5.13
N ARG A 240 -1.81 -15.53 5.30
CA ARG A 240 -0.87 -16.10 4.32
C ARG A 240 0.40 -16.60 4.99
N PRO A 241 1.06 -17.63 4.43
CA PRO A 241 2.37 -18.05 4.92
C PRO A 241 3.41 -16.96 4.63
N SER A 242 4.38 -16.79 5.53
CA SER A 242 5.56 -15.99 5.25
C SER A 242 6.41 -16.69 4.18
N GLY A 243 7.21 -15.93 3.41
CA GLY A 243 8.13 -16.47 2.41
C GLY A 243 9.48 -16.94 2.98
N THR A 244 9.84 -16.45 4.17
CA THR A 244 11.18 -16.61 4.77
C THR A 244 11.19 -17.24 6.17
N GLU A 245 10.05 -17.33 6.84
CA GLU A 245 9.94 -17.80 8.23
C GLU A 245 8.79 -18.81 8.35
N ASP A 246 8.85 -19.71 9.34
CA ASP A 246 7.75 -20.64 9.71
C ASP A 246 6.69 -19.92 10.54
N VAL A 247 6.08 -18.93 9.89
CA VAL A 247 5.04 -18.09 10.47
C VAL A 247 3.97 -17.81 9.44
N VAL A 248 2.76 -17.59 9.94
CA VAL A 248 1.61 -17.12 9.19
C VAL A 248 1.36 -15.67 9.55
N ARG A 249 1.23 -14.83 8.53
CA ARG A 249 0.87 -13.42 8.68
C ARG A 249 -0.64 -13.30 8.65
N VAL A 250 -1.18 -12.62 9.65
CA VAL A 250 -2.59 -12.28 9.76
C VAL A 250 -2.72 -10.77 9.57
N TYR A 251 -3.55 -10.35 8.65
CA TYR A 251 -3.93 -8.95 8.48
C TYR A 251 -5.39 -8.78 8.89
N ALA A 252 -5.72 -7.68 9.55
CA ALA A 252 -7.08 -7.29 9.84
C ALA A 252 -7.27 -5.78 9.72
N GLU A 253 -8.43 -5.36 9.26
CA GLU A 253 -8.92 -3.98 9.34
C GLU A 253 -10.41 -3.97 9.67
N ALA A 254 -10.88 -2.93 10.36
CA ALA A 254 -12.29 -2.75 10.70
C ALA A 254 -12.63 -1.28 10.93
N SER A 255 -13.88 -0.97 11.31
CA SER A 255 -14.35 0.40 11.52
C SER A 255 -13.70 1.15 12.69
N THR A 256 -13.23 0.45 13.72
CA THR A 256 -12.61 1.02 14.94
C THR A 256 -11.36 0.25 15.32
N GLN A 257 -10.50 0.88 16.14
CA GLN A 257 -9.28 0.25 16.65
C GLN A 257 -9.60 -1.01 17.47
N GLU A 258 -10.57 -0.92 18.40
CA GLU A 258 -11.02 -2.04 19.22
C GLU A 258 -11.54 -3.22 18.39
N ASN A 259 -12.38 -2.95 17.38
CA ASN A 259 -12.88 -3.98 16.46
C ASN A 259 -11.74 -4.63 15.68
N THR A 260 -10.77 -3.83 15.23
CA THR A 260 -9.63 -4.31 14.46
C THR A 260 -8.74 -5.21 15.28
N ASP A 261 -8.40 -4.80 16.52
CA ASP A 261 -7.56 -5.58 17.42
C ASP A 261 -8.26 -6.89 17.80
N SER A 262 -9.57 -6.85 18.09
CA SER A 262 -10.37 -8.05 18.36
C SER A 262 -10.43 -8.99 17.16
N LEU A 263 -10.70 -8.47 15.96
CA LEU A 263 -10.72 -9.24 14.71
C LEU A 263 -9.35 -9.91 14.46
N ALA A 264 -8.26 -9.16 14.59
CA ALA A 264 -6.91 -9.67 14.39
C ALA A 264 -6.59 -10.85 15.31
N VAL A 265 -6.94 -10.73 16.60
CA VAL A 265 -6.68 -11.77 17.61
C VAL A 265 -7.53 -13.00 17.38
N GLN A 266 -8.82 -12.84 17.03
CA GLN A 266 -9.71 -13.96 16.76
C GLN A 266 -9.24 -14.76 15.54
N VAL A 267 -8.86 -14.07 14.46
CA VAL A 267 -8.31 -14.73 13.27
C VAL A 267 -6.96 -15.39 13.58
N ALA A 268 -6.09 -14.72 14.34
CA ALA A 268 -4.82 -15.30 14.76
C ALA A 268 -5.01 -16.56 15.61
N CYS A 269 -5.99 -16.57 16.53
CA CYS A 269 -6.35 -17.77 17.29
C CYS A 269 -6.85 -18.89 16.37
N ALA A 270 -7.70 -18.58 15.38
CA ALA A 270 -8.18 -19.58 14.42
C ALA A 270 -7.02 -20.20 13.62
N VAL A 271 -6.05 -19.40 13.19
CA VAL A 271 -4.80 -19.90 12.56
C VAL A 271 -4.04 -20.80 13.52
N TYR A 272 -3.83 -20.36 14.76
CA TYR A 272 -3.10 -21.14 15.76
C TYR A 272 -3.75 -22.51 16.00
N GLU A 273 -5.07 -22.55 16.11
CA GLU A 273 -5.83 -23.78 16.39
C GLU A 273 -5.93 -24.72 15.19
N GLN A 274 -6.09 -24.19 13.97
CA GLN A 274 -6.41 -25.00 12.79
C GLN A 274 -5.19 -25.28 11.89
N ALA A 275 -4.13 -24.47 11.98
CA ALA A 275 -2.94 -24.56 11.14
C ALA A 275 -1.68 -24.97 11.92
N GLY A 276 -1.83 -25.65 13.07
CA GLY A 276 -0.69 -26.19 13.83
C GLY A 276 0.17 -25.10 14.47
N GLY A 277 -0.45 -24.13 15.12
CA GLY A 277 0.23 -23.07 15.86
C GLY A 277 1.13 -23.62 16.97
N VAL A 278 2.28 -22.98 17.17
CA VAL A 278 3.27 -23.33 18.20
C VAL A 278 3.69 -22.11 19.01
N GLY A 279 4.19 -22.33 20.22
CA GLY A 279 4.63 -21.27 21.13
C GLY A 279 3.46 -20.58 21.83
N ASP A 280 3.56 -19.27 22.02
CA ASP A 280 2.53 -18.51 22.73
C ASP A 280 1.26 -18.33 21.89
N ARG A 281 0.12 -18.63 22.52
CA ARG A 281 -1.19 -18.36 21.93
C ARG A 281 -1.35 -16.85 21.66
N PRO A 282 -1.89 -16.44 20.50
CA PRO A 282 -2.15 -15.04 20.18
C PRO A 282 -2.98 -14.35 21.27
N LYS A 283 -2.57 -13.15 21.67
CA LYS A 283 -3.21 -12.34 22.70
C LYS A 283 -3.52 -10.95 22.15
N PRO A 284 -4.49 -10.24 22.75
CA PRO A 284 -4.71 -8.83 22.46
C PRO A 284 -3.42 -8.03 22.59
N PRO A 285 -3.21 -7.08 21.69
CA PRO A 285 -2.10 -6.16 21.84
C PRO A 285 -2.24 -5.36 23.13
N CYS A 286 -1.14 -5.24 23.88
CA CYS A 286 -1.04 -4.31 25.00
C CYS A 286 -1.05 -2.85 24.52
#